data_AF-A0A5D0MSI3-F1
#
_entry.id   AF-A0A5D0MSI3-F1
#
_cell.length_a   1.000
_cell.length_b   1.000
_cell.length_c   1.000
_cell.angle_alpha   90.00
_cell.angle_beta   90.00
_cell.angle_gamma   90.00
#
_symmetry.space_group_name_H-M   'P 1'
#
loop_
_entity.id
_entity.type
_entity.pdbx_description
1 polymer ?
#
loop_
_entity_poly.entity_id
_entity_poly.type
_entity_poly.pdbx_seq_one_letter_code
_entity_poly.pdbx_strand_id
1 'polypeptide(L)'
;IPIFFIYVGLNFETSLLMDFTVVKYALLLCLLIITVRVLAGFVFLFGAYRLNNIPVFPFSTSFSLTLLIAAAKLGENLGVFSKDISGGVVLASIISALVFPLFFRLIIKKLVV
;
A
#
# COMPACT_ATOMS: atom_id res chain seq x y z
N ILE A 1 -9.01 13.56 6.89
CA ILE A 1 -8.14 12.37 6.69
C ILE A 1 -7.87 11.62 7.99
N PRO A 2 -7.43 12.23 9.11
CA PRO A 2 -7.17 11.49 10.36
C PRO A 2 -8.40 10.75 10.92
N ILE A 3 -9.56 11.42 10.95
CA ILE A 3 -10.83 10.82 11.42
C ILE A 3 -11.20 9.58 10.59
N PHE A 4 -10.92 9.58 9.29
CA PHE A 4 -11.18 8.42 8.43
C PHE A 4 -10.35 7.19 8.85
N PHE A 5 -9.06 7.37 9.13
CA PHE A 5 -8.23 6.27 9.62
C PHE A 5 -8.64 5.78 11.01
N ILE A 6 -9.07 6.69 11.90
CA ILE A 6 -9.63 6.31 13.20
C ILE A 6 -10.90 5.46 12.98
N TYR A 7 -11.83 5.92 12.14
CA TYR A 7 -13.06 5.20 11.84
C TYR A 7 -12.79 3.82 11.23
N VAL A 8 -11.95 3.73 10.19
CA VAL A 8 -11.62 2.45 9.56
C VAL A 8 -10.92 1.52 10.55
N GLY A 9 -9.98 2.04 11.35
CA GLY A 9 -9.26 1.24 12.33
C GLY A 9 -10.14 0.71 13.45
N LEU A 10 -11.09 1.52 13.96
CA LEU A 10 -12.03 1.10 15.01
C LEU A 10 -13.05 0.07 14.51
N ASN A 11 -13.48 0.18 13.25
CA ASN A 11 -14.45 -0.74 12.64
C ASN A 11 -13.79 -1.97 11.98
N PHE A 12 -12.48 -2.11 12.09
CA PHE A 12 -11.77 -3.24 11.52
C PHE A 12 -11.89 -4.47 12.44
N GLU A 13 -12.47 -5.55 11.92
CA GLU A 13 -12.60 -6.82 12.65
C GLU A 13 -11.22 -7.47 12.81
N THR A 14 -10.68 -7.43 14.04
CA THR A 14 -9.33 -7.96 14.34
C THR A 14 -9.21 -9.47 14.15
N SER A 15 -10.33 -10.20 14.17
CA SER A 15 -10.39 -11.63 13.83
C SER A 15 -9.86 -11.91 12.43
N LEU A 16 -10.05 -10.99 11.48
CA LEU A 16 -9.57 -11.11 10.10
C LEU A 16 -8.04 -11.07 9.99
N LEU A 17 -7.32 -10.60 11.03
CA LEU A 17 -5.85 -10.62 11.05
C LEU A 17 -5.27 -12.03 11.18
N MET A 18 -6.02 -12.93 11.82
CA MET A 18 -5.61 -14.33 11.99
C MET A 18 -6.01 -15.20 10.79
N ASP A 19 -6.84 -14.68 9.88
CA ASP A 19 -7.20 -15.40 8.66
C ASP A 19 -6.06 -15.37 7.66
N PHE A 20 -5.52 -16.56 7.38
CA PHE A 20 -4.44 -16.75 6.41
C PHE A 20 -4.77 -16.22 5.02
N THR A 21 -6.04 -16.27 4.62
CA THR A 21 -6.55 -15.79 3.34
C THR A 21 -6.44 -14.26 3.25
N VAL A 22 -6.83 -13.56 4.31
CA VAL A 22 -6.77 -12.09 4.39
C VAL A 22 -5.31 -11.62 4.38
N VAL A 23 -4.44 -12.29 5.14
CA VAL A 23 -2.99 -12.00 5.15
C VAL A 23 -2.39 -12.21 3.76
N LYS A 24 -2.75 -13.30 3.08
CA LYS A 24 -2.30 -13.57 1.71
C LYS A 24 -2.74 -12.48 0.74
N TYR A 25 -4.00 -12.04 0.80
CA TYR A 25 -4.48 -10.94 -0.04
C TYR A 25 -3.75 -9.63 0.25
N ALA A 26 -3.52 -9.31 1.52
CA ALA A 26 -2.83 -8.10 1.91
C ALA A 26 -1.39 -8.05 1.36
N LEU A 27 -0.63 -9.14 1.51
CA LEU A 27 0.72 -9.25 0.99
C LEU A 27 0.76 -9.16 -0.54
N LEU A 28 -0.17 -9.83 -1.22
CA LEU A 28 -0.28 -9.79 -2.68
C LEU A 28 -0.62 -8.39 -3.18
N LEU A 29 -1.50 -7.67 -2.48
CA LEU A 29 -1.81 -6.26 -2.76
C LEU A 29 -0.58 -5.36 -2.58
N CYS A 30 0.17 -5.51 -1.48
CA CYS A 30 1.41 -4.77 -1.28
C CYS A 30 2.41 -5.02 -2.42
N LEU A 31 2.59 -6.28 -2.84
CA LEU A 31 3.46 -6.65 -3.95
C LEU A 31 3.00 -6.01 -5.26
N LEU A 32 1.70 -6.08 -5.57
CA LEU A 32 1.13 -5.47 -6.78
C LEU A 32 1.33 -3.96 -6.79
N ILE A 33 1.08 -3.27 -5.67
CA ILE A 33 1.29 -1.83 -5.55
C ILE A 33 2.74 -1.48 -5.88
N ILE A 34 3.71 -2.16 -5.26
CA ILE A 34 5.13 -1.92 -5.57
C ILE A 34 5.44 -2.24 -7.03
N THR A 35 4.95 -3.37 -7.55
CA THR A 35 5.23 -3.81 -8.92
C THR A 35 4.74 -2.80 -9.94
N VAL A 36 3.50 -2.34 -9.82
CA VAL A 36 2.92 -1.31 -10.70
C VAL A 36 3.73 -0.01 -10.62
N ARG A 37 4.21 0.36 -9.43
CA ARG A 37 5.02 1.58 -9.26
C ARG A 37 6.44 1.44 -9.79
N VAL A 38 7.05 0.26 -9.68
CA VAL A 38 8.33 -0.07 -10.32
C VAL A 38 8.19 0.03 -11.84
N LEU A 39 7.13 -0.58 -12.40
CA LEU A 39 6.82 -0.51 -13.84
C LEU A 39 6.61 0.94 -14.29
N ALA A 40 5.85 1.73 -13.53
CA ALA A 40 5.68 3.16 -13.80
C ALA A 40 7.01 3.94 -13.72
N GLY A 41 7.93 3.50 -12.87
CA GLY A 41 9.28 4.07 -12.75
C GLY A 41 10.11 3.98 -14.03
N PHE A 42 9.86 3.00 -14.91
CA PHE A 42 10.56 2.90 -16.20
C PHE A 42 10.30 4.09 -17.13
N VAL A 43 9.20 4.82 -16.94
CA VAL A 43 8.92 6.04 -17.71
C VAL A 43 10.03 7.09 -17.50
N PHE A 44 10.65 7.14 -16.31
CA PHE A 44 11.75 8.06 -16.03
C PHE A 44 13.04 7.73 -16.80
N LEU A 45 13.18 6.53 -17.37
CA LEU A 45 14.31 6.19 -18.23
C LEU A 45 14.31 7.00 -19.53
N PHE A 46 13.15 7.46 -19.98
CA PHE A 46 13.00 8.27 -21.20
C PHE A 46 13.12 9.78 -20.93
N GLY A 47 13.35 10.19 -19.68
CA GLY A 47 13.49 11.59 -19.28
C GLY A 47 14.91 11.96 -18.85
N ALA A 48 15.12 13.25 -18.55
CA ALA A 48 16.40 13.76 -18.02
C ALA A 48 16.64 13.43 -16.53
N TYR A 49 15.97 12.41 -15.99
CA TYR A 49 16.02 12.09 -14.56
C TYR A 49 17.25 11.24 -14.23
N ARG A 50 17.84 11.49 -13.05
CA ARG A 50 19.05 10.76 -12.62
C ARG A 50 18.69 9.31 -12.30
N LEU A 51 19.24 8.37 -13.08
CA LEU A 51 18.93 6.92 -12.98
C LEU A 51 19.12 6.35 -11.57
N ASN A 52 20.08 6.89 -10.81
CA ASN A 52 20.34 6.49 -9.42
C ASN A 52 19.11 6.66 -8.50
N ASN A 53 18.18 7.57 -8.80
CA ASN A 53 17.04 7.84 -7.94
C ASN A 53 15.80 6.98 -8.28
N ILE A 54 15.81 6.24 -9.39
CA ILE A 54 14.68 5.42 -9.84
C ILE A 54 14.26 4.36 -8.82
N PRO A 55 15.17 3.67 -8.10
CA PRO A 55 14.79 2.67 -7.10
C PRO A 55 13.99 3.24 -5.90
N VAL A 56 14.07 4.54 -5.64
CA VAL A 56 13.37 5.22 -4.54
C VAL A 56 11.92 5.52 -4.91
N PHE A 57 11.64 5.70 -6.20
CA PHE A 57 10.35 6.14 -6.73
C PHE A 57 9.15 5.27 -6.31
N PRO A 58 9.23 3.92 -6.32
CA PRO A 58 8.09 3.09 -5.96
C PRO A 58 7.64 3.28 -4.52
N PHE A 59 8.60 3.44 -3.61
CA PHE A 59 8.33 3.60 -2.19
C PHE A 59 7.89 5.02 -1.85
N SER A 60 8.41 6.03 -2.54
CA SER A 60 8.02 7.44 -2.33
C SER A 60 6.61 7.77 -2.82
N THR A 61 6.10 7.05 -3.82
CA THR A 61 4.78 7.30 -4.44
C THR A 61 3.65 6.43 -3.91
N SER A 62 3.95 5.52 -2.98
CA SER A 62 2.97 4.53 -2.48
C SER A 62 2.12 5.00 -1.29
N PHE A 63 2.24 6.26 -0.85
CA PHE A 63 1.64 6.74 0.40
C PHE A 63 0.11 6.99 0.37
N SER A 64 -0.54 7.07 -0.79
CA SER A 64 -1.98 7.39 -0.86
C SER A 64 -2.89 6.14 -0.84
N LEU A 65 -2.87 5.37 0.25
CA LEU A 65 -3.76 4.20 0.42
C LEU A 65 -5.18 4.57 0.91
N THR A 66 -5.40 5.82 1.31
CA THR A 66 -6.70 6.33 1.79
C THR A 66 -7.85 6.05 0.82
N LEU A 67 -7.65 6.35 -0.46
CA LEU A 67 -8.68 6.16 -1.48
C LEU A 67 -8.97 4.67 -1.72
N LEU A 68 -7.94 3.83 -1.70
CA LEU A 68 -8.06 2.39 -1.87
C LEU A 68 -8.92 1.78 -0.75
N ILE A 69 -8.63 2.16 0.50
CA ILE A 69 -9.42 1.74 1.68
C ILE A 69 -10.86 2.21 1.57
N ALA A 70 -11.08 3.47 1.17
CA ALA A 70 -12.42 4.03 1.03
C ALA A 70 -13.23 3.27 -0.02
N ALA A 71 -12.64 2.99 -1.18
CA ALA A 71 -13.27 2.19 -2.22
C ALA A 71 -13.59 0.76 -1.75
N ALA A 72 -12.69 0.14 -0.97
CA ALA A 72 -12.91 -1.19 -0.42
C ALA A 72 -14.08 -1.22 0.59
N LYS A 73 -14.15 -0.25 1.51
CA LYS A 73 -15.26 -0.15 2.47
C LYS A 73 -16.58 0.24 1.84
N LEU A 74 -16.57 1.10 0.82
CA LEU A 74 -17.77 1.37 0.03
C LEU A 74 -18.23 0.13 -0.71
N GLY A 75 -17.32 -0.59 -1.38
CA GLY A 75 -17.65 -1.84 -2.07
C GLY A 75 -18.18 -2.94 -1.15
N GLU A 76 -17.66 -3.04 0.07
CA GLU A 76 -18.19 -3.94 1.10
C GLU A 76 -19.62 -3.55 1.50
N ASN A 77 -19.86 -2.27 1.81
CA ASN A 77 -21.19 -1.78 2.18
C ASN A 77 -22.23 -1.95 1.07
N LEU A 78 -21.79 -1.89 -0.20
CA LEU A 78 -22.62 -2.14 -1.38
C LEU A 78 -22.81 -3.63 -1.69
N GLY A 79 -22.18 -4.53 -0.92
CA GLY A 79 -22.23 -5.99 -1.15
C GLY A 79 -21.43 -6.46 -2.37
N VAL A 80 -20.59 -5.59 -2.95
CA VAL A 80 -19.73 -5.92 -4.11
C VAL A 80 -18.45 -6.62 -3.67
N PHE A 81 -17.91 -6.26 -2.50
CA PHE A 81 -16.72 -6.90 -1.92
C PHE A 81 -17.06 -7.68 -0.67
N SER A 82 -16.42 -8.84 -0.50
CA SER A 82 -16.49 -9.60 0.76
C SER A 82 -15.70 -8.89 1.87
N LYS A 83 -16.04 -9.22 3.11
CA LYS A 83 -15.31 -8.74 4.30
C LYS A 83 -13.82 -9.07 4.22
N ASP A 84 -13.46 -10.23 3.68
CA ASP A 84 -12.06 -10.66 3.56
C ASP A 84 -11.24 -9.78 2.61
N ILE A 85 -11.83 -9.38 1.47
CA ILE A 85 -11.19 -8.47 0.51
C ILE A 85 -10.97 -7.11 1.15
N SER A 86 -12.04 -6.57 1.74
CA SER A 86 -12.00 -5.27 2.42
C SER A 86 -11.00 -5.28 3.58
N GLY A 87 -10.99 -6.35 4.37
CA GLY A 87 -10.03 -6.57 5.44
C GLY A 87 -8.59 -6.66 4.91
N GLY A 88 -8.39 -7.35 3.78
CA GLY A 88 -7.10 -7.46 3.11
C GLY A 88 -6.56 -6.11 2.63
N VAL A 89 -7.42 -5.24 2.10
CA VAL A 89 -7.04 -3.86 1.71
C VAL A 89 -6.64 -3.03 2.92
N VAL A 90 -7.40 -3.09 4.01
CA VAL A 90 -7.04 -2.37 5.25
C VAL A 90 -5.72 -2.89 5.79
N LEU A 91 -5.53 -4.21 5.87
CA LEU A 91 -4.29 -4.81 6.34
C LEU A 91 -3.09 -4.44 5.44
N ALA A 92 -3.26 -4.45 4.12
CA ALA A 92 -2.23 -4.00 3.18
C ALA A 92 -1.84 -2.54 3.43
N SER A 93 -2.80 -1.68 3.78
CA SER A 93 -2.53 -0.27 4.10
C SER A 93 -1.73 -0.10 5.39
N ILE A 94 -1.98 -0.92 6.41
CA ILE A 94 -1.21 -0.91 7.66
C ILE A 94 0.22 -1.38 7.39
N ILE A 95 0.37 -2.52 6.67
CA ILE A 95 1.68 -3.08 6.33
C ILE A 95 2.49 -2.07 5.53
N SER A 96 1.92 -1.51 4.46
CA SER A 96 2.63 -0.53 3.62
C SER A 96 2.97 0.76 4.36
N ALA A 97 2.09 1.27 5.24
CA ALA A 97 2.37 2.44 6.06
C ALA A 97 3.54 2.25 7.03
N LEU A 98 3.81 1.02 7.48
CA LEU A 98 4.94 0.70 8.35
C LEU A 98 6.20 0.36 7.55
N VAL A 99 6.05 -0.47 6.51
CA VAL A 99 7.15 -1.13 5.82
C VAL A 99 7.73 -0.24 4.71
N PHE A 100 6.92 0.49 3.96
CA PHE A 100 7.40 1.26 2.81
C PHE A 100 8.27 2.46 3.22
N PRO A 101 7.96 3.21 4.30
CA PRO A 101 8.86 4.27 4.78
C PRO A 101 10.21 3.74 5.24
N LEU A 102 10.24 2.55 5.83
CA LEU A 102 11.49 1.89 6.24
C LEU A 102 12.36 1.60 5.01
N PHE A 103 11.79 0.96 3.98
CA PHE A 103 12.51 0.70 2.73
C PHE A 103 12.95 1.99 2.03
N PHE A 104 12.07 2.99 1.95
CA PHE A 104 12.40 4.31 1.41
C PHE A 104 13.65 4.91 2.09
N ARG A 105 13.68 4.88 3.43
CA ARG A 105 14.80 5.39 4.21
C ARG A 105 16.09 4.60 3.95
N LEU A 106 16.01 3.27 3.89
CA LEU A 106 17.17 2.41 3.64
C LEU A 106 17.78 2.64 2.25
N ILE A 107 16.93 2.76 1.22
CA ILE A 107 17.38 2.97 -0.17
C ILE A 107 18.02 4.35 -0.32
N ILE A 108 17.40 5.41 0.24
CA ILE A 108 17.99 6.75 0.21
C ILE A 108 19.35 6.80 0.92
N LYS A 109 19.47 6.17 2.09
CA LYS A 109 20.75 6.14 2.82
C LYS A 109 21.86 5.53 1.97
N LYS A 110 21.57 4.51 1.17
CA LYS A 110 22.54 3.87 0.27
C LYS A 110 22.87 4.71 -0.97
N LEU A 111 22.02 5.66 -1.35
CA LEU A 111 22.20 6.51 -2.53
C LEU A 111 22.93 7.83 -2.24
N VAL A 112 22.83 8.33 -1.00
CA VAL A 112 23.44 9.59 -0.56
C VAL A 112 24.85 9.38 0.02
N VAL A 113 25.15 8.16 0.49
CA VAL A 113 26.50 7.72 0.92
C VAL A 113 27.26 7.17 -0.27
#